data_AF-A0A963VBS7-F1
#
_entry.id   AF-A0A963VBS7-F1
#
_cell.length_a   1.000
_cell.length_b   1.000
_cell.length_c   1.000
_cell.angle_alpha   90.00
_cell.angle_beta   90.00
_cell.angle_gamma   90.00
#
_symmetry.space_group_name_H-M   'P 1'
#
loop_
_entity.id
_entity.type
_entity.pdbx_description
1 polymer ?
#
loop_
_entity_poly.entity_id
_entity_poly.type
_entity_poly.pdbx_seq_one_letter_code
_entity_poly.pdbx_strand_id
1 'polypeptide(L)' 'MNAPHRDAGFFTESLASRDPELFGSIRDELGRQRDEIELIASENIVSLAVLQAQGSVMTNKYAEG' A
#
# COMPACT_ATOMS: atom_id res chain seq x y z
N MET A 1 -32.18 -10.88 3.59
CA MET A 1 -30.94 -10.71 2.78
C MET A 1 -29.81 -11.21 3.67
N ASN A 2 -29.59 -12.53 3.64
CA ASN A 2 -28.97 -13.27 4.74
C ASN A 2 -27.53 -13.68 4.39
N ALA A 3 -26.57 -13.00 5.00
CA ALA A 3 -25.48 -13.59 5.80
C ALA A 3 -24.63 -12.44 6.38
N PRO A 4 -24.43 -12.35 7.71
CA PRO A 4 -23.41 -11.47 8.26
C PRO A 4 -22.08 -12.23 8.20
N HIS A 5 -21.49 -12.40 7.02
CA HIS A 5 -20.11 -12.87 6.97
C HIS A 5 -19.22 -11.71 7.42
N ARG A 6 -19.07 -11.58 8.74
CA ARG A 6 -18.08 -10.67 9.33
C ARG A 6 -16.72 -11.27 9.02
N ASP A 7 -16.06 -10.68 8.03
CA ASP A 7 -14.65 -10.93 7.77
C ASP A 7 -13.83 -10.41 8.96
N ALA A 8 -13.42 -11.33 9.83
CA ALA A 8 -12.72 -11.00 11.07
C ALA A 8 -11.36 -10.33 10.83
N GLY A 9 -10.77 -10.55 9.65
CA GLY A 9 -9.47 -10.02 9.26
C GLY A 9 -9.50 -8.65 8.58
N PHE A 10 -10.68 -8.13 8.22
CA PHE A 10 -10.80 -6.96 7.34
C PHE A 10 -9.99 -5.73 7.81
N PHE A 11 -9.91 -5.48 9.11
CA PHE A 11 -9.20 -4.31 9.67
C PHE A 11 -7.81 -4.62 10.23
N THR A 12 -7.44 -5.89 10.38
CA THR A 12 -6.26 -6.30 11.16
C THR A 12 -5.27 -7.14 10.38
N GLU A 13 -5.70 -7.79 9.28
CA GLU A 13 -4.80 -8.53 8.41
C GLU A 13 -3.88 -7.58 7.65
N SER A 14 -2.61 -7.95 7.56
CA SER A 14 -1.65 -7.26 6.70
C SER A 14 -1.89 -7.62 5.24
N LEU A 15 -1.45 -6.76 4.32
CA LEU A 15 -1.48 -7.05 2.88
C LEU A 15 -0.78 -8.39 2.56
N ALA A 16 0.35 -8.68 3.20
CA ALA A 16 1.08 -9.94 2.99
C ALA A 16 0.26 -11.20 3.33
N SER A 17 -0.65 -11.10 4.30
CA SER A 17 -1.52 -12.23 4.68
C SER A 17 -2.78 -12.27 3.82
N ARG A 18 -3.34 -11.09 3.51
CA ARG A 18 -4.60 -10.94 2.80
C ARG A 18 -4.49 -11.19 1.30
N ASP A 19 -3.40 -10.70 0.71
CA ASP A 19 -3.07 -10.79 -0.70
C ASP A 19 -1.55 -10.98 -0.88
N PRO A 20 -1.04 -12.22 -0.69
CA PRO A 20 0.38 -12.51 -0.77
C PRO A 20 0.95 -12.31 -2.19
N GLU A 21 0.12 -12.44 -3.23
CA GLU A 21 0.54 -12.25 -4.62
C GLU A 21 0.85 -10.77 -4.86
N LEU A 22 -0.08 -9.86 -4.51
CA LEU A 22 0.12 -8.42 -4.64
C LEU A 22 1.28 -7.93 -3.76
N PHE A 23 1.39 -8.45 -2.53
CA PHE A 23 2.53 -8.14 -1.67
C PHE A 23 3.87 -8.56 -2.31
N GLY A 24 3.90 -9.72 -2.96
CA GLY A 24 5.06 -10.19 -3.73
C GLY A 24 5.44 -9.22 -4.84
N SER A 25 4.48 -8.79 -5.67
CA SER A 25 4.75 -7.85 -6.76
C SER A 25 5.31 -6.50 -6.28
N ILE A 26 4.83 -5.98 -5.14
CA ILE A 26 5.37 -4.76 -4.52
C ILE A 26 6.82 -4.97 -4.04
N ARG A 27 7.12 -6.16 -3.50
CA ARG A 27 8.47 -6.51 -3.05
C ARG A 27 9.45 -6.61 -4.20
N ASP A 28 9.02 -7.18 -5.32
CA ASP A 28 9.81 -7.31 -6.54
C ASP A 28 10.11 -5.94 -7.15
N GLU A 29 9.12 -5.04 -7.21
CA GLU A 29 9.32 -3.67 -7.68
C GLU A 29 10.27 -2.87 -6.77
N LEU A 30 10.19 -3.05 -5.45
CA LEU A 30 11.16 -2.46 -4.54
C LEU A 30 12.59 -3.00 -4.79
N GLY A 31 12.72 -4.27 -5.19
CA GLY A 31 13.99 -4.83 -5.64
C GLY A 31 14.49 -4.12 -6.90
N ARG A 32 13.65 -4.02 -7.93
CA ARG A 32 13.95 -3.32 -9.18
C ARG A 32 14.46 -1.90 -8.95
N GLN A 33 13.74 -1.08 -8.17
CA GLN A 33 14.11 0.31 -7.86
C GLN A 33 15.43 0.44 -7.08
N ARG A 34 15.87 -0.60 -6.36
CA ARG A 34 17.12 -0.60 -5.59
C ARG A 34 18.32 -1.04 -6.40
N ASP A 35 18.09 -1.95 -7.35
CA ASP A 35 19.14 -2.64 -8.07
C ASP A 35 19.43 -1.98 -9.44
N GLU A 36 18.55 -1.10 -9.93
CA GLU A 36 18.70 -0.36 -11.18
C GLU A 36 19.10 1.11 -10.98
N ILE A 37 19.62 1.73 -12.04
CA ILE A 37 19.87 3.17 -12.08
C ILE A 37 18.68 3.85 -12.75
N GLU A 38 17.95 4.67 -11.98
CA GLU A 38 16.81 5.41 -12.49
C GLU A 38 17.24 6.71 -13.18
N LEU A 39 17.02 6.80 -14.50
CA LEU A 39 17.45 7.93 -15.34
C LEU A 39 16.28 8.80 -15.84
N ILE A 40 15.06 8.50 -15.41
CA ILE A 40 13.87 9.26 -15.80
C ILE A 40 13.82 10.54 -14.97
N ALA A 41 14.07 11.69 -15.60
CA ALA A 41 14.22 12.97 -14.91
C ALA A 41 12.99 13.43 -14.10
N SER A 42 11.81 12.93 -14.42
CA SER A 42 10.55 13.24 -13.71
C SER A 42 10.23 12.29 -12.55
N GLU A 43 10.94 11.18 -12.42
CA GLU A 43 10.71 10.20 -11.35
C GLU A 43 11.56 10.52 -10.11
N ASN A 44 11.11 10.06 -8.95
CA ASN A 44 11.80 10.29 -7.68
C ASN A 44 11.41 9.24 -6.64
N ILE A 45 12.27 9.06 -5.63
CA ILE A 45 12.02 8.18 -4.48
C ILE A 45 11.60 9.02 -3.28
N VAL A 46 10.34 8.87 -2.86
CA VAL A 46 9.80 9.61 -1.73
C VAL A 46 10.36 9.10 -0.38
N SER A 47 10.30 9.95 0.65
CA SER A 47 10.73 9.55 1.99
C SER A 47 9.75 8.57 2.64
N LEU A 48 10.25 7.78 3.61
CA LEU A 48 9.39 6.89 4.40
C LEU A 48 8.26 7.64 5.12
N ALA A 49 8.51 8.87 5.58
CA ALA A 49 7.50 9.69 6.23
C ALA A 49 6.32 10.03 5.29
N VAL A 50 6.60 10.28 4.01
CA VAL A 50 5.55 10.51 3.00
C VAL A 50 4.73 9.23 2.77
N LEU A 51 5.40 8.07 2.65
CA LEU A 51 4.71 6.79 2.48
C LEU A 51 3.80 6.46 3.68
N GLN A 52 4.26 6.71 4.90
CA GLN A 52 3.47 6.50 6.12
C GLN A 52 2.23 7.40 6.17
N ALA A 53 2.37 8.68 5.78
CA ALA A 53 1.24 9.58 5.71
C ALA A 53 0.22 9.15 4.65
N GLN A 54 0.68 8.71 3.48
CA GLN A 54 -0.16 8.25 2.38
C GLN A 54 -0.98 7.00 2.75
N GLY A 55 -0.41 6.07 3.51
CA GLY A 55 -1.10 4.86 4.00
C GLY A 55 -1.91 5.05 5.29
N SER A 56 -2.18 6.28 5.72
CA SER A 56 -2.82 6.57 6.99
C SER A 56 -4.35 6.58 6.92
N VAL A 57 -4.99 6.66 8.10
CA VAL A 57 -6.46 6.75 8.24
C VAL A 57 -7.08 7.97 7.57
N MET A 58 -6.29 8.93 7.10
CA MET A 58 -6.77 10.12 6.39
C MET A 58 -7.56 9.78 5.12
N THR A 59 -7.28 8.64 4.48
CA THR A 59 -8.03 8.16 3.29
C THR A 59 -9.52 7.94 3.56
N ASN A 60 -9.90 7.65 4.81
CA ASN A 60 -11.29 7.41 5.19
C ASN A 60 -12.11 8.70 5.31
N LYS A 61 -11.44 9.86 5.33
CA LYS A 61 -12.12 11.12 5.61
C LYS A 61 -12.67 11.73 4.32
N TYR A 62 -13.96 11.97 4.33
CA TYR A 62 -14.60 12.91 3.41
C TYR A 62 -14.49 14.34 3.98
N ALA A 63 -13.93 15.28 3.21
CA ALA A 63 -13.64 16.64 3.67
C ALA A 63 -14.13 17.68 2.67
N GLU A 64 -15.45 17.88 2.62
CA GLU A 64 -16.05 19.06 1.99
C GLU A 64 -15.71 20.33 2.79
N GLY A 65 -15.47 21.42 2.07
CA GLY A 65 -15.06 22.73 2.60
C GLY A 65 -16.19 23.52 3.24
#